data_AF-A0A099W484-F1
#
_entry.id   AF-A0A099W484-F1
#
_cell.length_a   1.000
_cell.length_b   1.000
_cell.length_c   1.000
_cell.angle_alpha   90.00
_cell.angle_beta   90.00
_cell.angle_gamma   90.00
#
_symmetry.space_group_name_H-M   'P 1'
#
loop_
_entity.id
_entity.type
_entity.pdbx_description
1 polymer ?
#
loop_
_entity_poly.entity_id
_entity_poly.type
_entity_poly.pdbx_seq_one_letter_code
_entity_poly.pdbx_strand_id
1 'polypeptide(L)'
;MKKLTIWTVLPVLSLCAAVMMYYFWFQGWLQFYLRDVMQAVDHMGYITVGVTALMLYLCAVQLVNWKINKTLLVLTYVIYFGIMIGLLFGKASGAQGFSTDTFGFVDTFISGNLRVITIGNVLAFVPIGFLMKKLSPLMALFSAGIMIFIVEGLQYTLHVGYFDTGDVFLNVSGIMIGYVIIRIFSSSHKHIIEQK
;
A
#
# COMPACT_ATOMS: atom_id res chain seq x y z
N MET A 1 13.50 -26.08 -14.53
CA MET A 1 13.79 -25.56 -13.17
C MET A 1 12.90 -24.37 -12.80
N LYS A 2 12.93 -23.23 -13.51
CA LYS A 2 12.11 -22.04 -13.15
C LYS A 2 10.60 -22.31 -12.98
N LYS A 3 9.97 -23.06 -13.89
CA LYS A 3 8.55 -23.42 -13.77
C LYS A 3 8.26 -24.23 -12.49
N LEU A 4 9.07 -25.23 -12.17
CA LEU A 4 8.90 -26.04 -10.96
C LEU A 4 9.01 -25.18 -9.70
N THR A 5 10.03 -24.31 -9.63
CA THR A 5 10.19 -23.36 -8.52
C THR A 5 8.99 -22.42 -8.38
N ILE A 6 8.48 -21.90 -9.50
CA ILE A 6 7.30 -21.01 -9.51
C ILE A 6 6.06 -21.72 -8.98
N TRP A 7 5.81 -22.97 -9.39
CA TRP A 7 4.59 -23.67 -9.01
C TRP A 7 4.64 -24.34 -7.64
N THR A 8 5.84 -24.59 -7.07
CA THR A 8 5.99 -25.35 -5.81
C THR A 8 6.61 -24.53 -4.69
N VAL A 9 7.74 -23.87 -4.93
CA VAL A 9 8.50 -23.18 -3.88
C VAL A 9 7.93 -21.80 -3.59
N LEU A 10 7.64 -21.01 -4.63
CA LEU A 10 7.16 -19.64 -4.44
C LEU A 10 5.83 -19.54 -3.65
N PRO A 11 4.79 -20.37 -3.91
CA PRO A 11 3.53 -20.28 -3.16
C PRO A 11 3.73 -20.55 -1.67
N VAL A 12 4.56 -21.54 -1.33
CA VAL A 12 4.88 -21.88 0.06
C VAL A 12 5.63 -20.73 0.74
N LEU A 13 6.66 -20.18 0.09
CA LEU A 13 7.40 -19.03 0.62
C LEU A 13 6.50 -17.80 0.80
N SER A 14 5.63 -17.51 -0.18
CA SER A 14 4.69 -16.40 -0.11
C SER A 14 3.66 -16.59 1.01
N LEU A 15 3.19 -17.82 1.24
CA LEU A 15 2.28 -18.13 2.36
C LEU A 15 2.99 -17.98 3.71
N CYS A 16 4.18 -18.55 3.88
CA CYS A 16 4.96 -18.40 5.11
C CYS A 16 5.26 -16.92 5.42
N ALA A 17 5.67 -16.15 4.41
CA ALA A 17 5.91 -14.72 4.55
C ALA A 17 4.62 -13.96 4.91
N ALA A 18 3.49 -14.30 4.30
CA ALA A 18 2.21 -13.67 4.61
C ALA A 18 1.75 -13.95 6.04
N VAL A 19 1.91 -15.18 6.53
CA VAL A 19 1.63 -15.55 7.93
C VAL A 19 2.51 -14.75 8.88
N MET A 20 3.80 -14.63 8.58
CA MET A 20 4.74 -13.83 9.37
C MET A 20 4.30 -12.35 9.39
N MET A 21 4.04 -11.75 8.22
CA MET A 21 3.55 -10.37 8.13
C MET A 21 2.24 -10.15 8.89
N TYR A 22 1.34 -11.15 8.89
CA TYR A 22 0.09 -11.06 9.62
C TYR A 22 0.31 -10.90 11.13
N TYR A 23 1.07 -11.81 11.74
CA TYR A 23 1.29 -11.79 13.18
C TYR A 23 2.18 -10.63 13.65
N PHE A 24 3.18 -10.23 12.86
CA PHE A 24 4.08 -9.15 13.25
C PHE A 24 3.55 -7.75 12.93
N TRP A 25 2.62 -7.61 11.98
CA TRP A 25 2.19 -6.30 11.48
C TRP A 25 0.68 -6.17 11.32
N PHE A 26 0.06 -6.99 10.45
CA PHE A 26 -1.33 -6.73 10.04
C PHE A 26 -2.35 -6.95 11.15
N GLN A 27 -2.15 -7.90 12.06
CA GLN A 27 -3.13 -8.20 13.10
C GLN A 27 -3.42 -6.97 13.98
N GLY A 28 -2.38 -6.30 14.47
CA GLY A 28 -2.53 -5.08 15.27
C GLY A 28 -3.12 -3.92 14.48
N TRP A 29 -2.67 -3.75 13.23
CA TRP A 29 -3.14 -2.69 12.34
C TRP A 29 -4.63 -2.86 11.99
N LEU A 30 -5.08 -4.08 11.66
CA LEU A 30 -6.47 -4.39 11.32
C LEU A 30 -7.41 -4.20 12.50
N GLN A 31 -7.00 -4.63 13.71
CA GLN A 31 -7.81 -4.46 14.92
C GLN A 31 -8.06 -2.98 15.24
N PHE A 32 -7.10 -2.11 14.87
CA PHE A 32 -7.24 -0.67 15.03
C PHE A 32 -8.10 -0.05 13.92
N TYR A 33 -7.80 -0.31 12.64
CA TYR A 33 -8.44 0.36 11.50
C TYR A 33 -9.80 -0.20 11.11
N LEU A 34 -9.95 -1.52 11.18
CA LEU A 34 -11.12 -2.25 10.69
C LEU A 34 -11.85 -2.97 11.83
N ARG A 35 -11.85 -2.38 13.04
CA ARG A 35 -12.43 -2.99 14.24
C ARG A 35 -13.84 -3.55 14.01
N ASP A 36 -14.75 -2.76 13.47
CA ASP A 36 -16.14 -3.17 13.23
C ASP A 36 -16.23 -4.29 12.18
N VAL A 37 -15.41 -4.22 11.13
CA VAL A 37 -15.33 -5.28 10.11
C VAL A 37 -14.77 -6.57 10.70
N MET A 38 -13.77 -6.48 11.57
CA MET A 38 -13.18 -7.64 12.26
C MET A 38 -14.16 -8.29 13.25
N GLN A 39 -15.08 -7.51 13.82
CA GLN A 39 -16.16 -8.05 14.66
C GLN A 39 -17.27 -8.71 13.84
N ALA A 40 -17.52 -8.22 12.62
CA ALA A 40 -18.53 -8.76 11.73
C ALA A 40 -18.05 -9.98 10.91
N VAL A 41 -16.75 -10.10 10.66
CA VAL A 41 -16.15 -11.13 9.79
C VAL A 41 -15.18 -12.00 10.58
N ASP A 42 -15.66 -13.13 11.09
CA ASP A 42 -14.91 -14.11 11.90
C ASP A 42 -13.62 -14.63 11.24
N HIS A 43 -13.49 -14.51 9.92
CA HIS A 43 -12.38 -15.06 9.14
C HIS A 43 -11.45 -13.99 8.54
N MET A 44 -11.52 -12.74 8.99
CA MET A 44 -10.75 -11.63 8.44
C MET A 44 -9.23 -11.88 8.46
N GLY A 45 -8.72 -12.60 9.47
CA GLY A 45 -7.33 -13.01 9.52
C GLY A 45 -6.91 -13.92 8.36
N TYR A 46 -7.71 -14.95 8.05
CA TYR A 46 -7.43 -15.86 6.94
C TYR A 46 -7.52 -15.17 5.59
N ILE A 47 -8.49 -14.26 5.42
CA ILE A 47 -8.63 -13.45 4.21
C ILE A 47 -7.38 -12.59 4.01
N THR A 48 -6.92 -11.92 5.07
CA THR A 48 -5.71 -11.08 5.02
C THR A 48 -4.49 -11.90 4.62
N VAL A 49 -4.24 -13.04 5.28
CA VAL A 49 -3.11 -13.93 4.94
C VAL A 49 -3.20 -14.41 3.50
N GLY A 50 -4.39 -14.85 3.04
CA GLY A 50 -4.59 -15.35 1.68
C GLY A 50 -4.31 -14.29 0.61
N VAL A 51 -4.83 -13.08 0.81
CA VAL A 51 -4.63 -11.96 -0.13
C VAL A 51 -3.18 -11.49 -0.13
N THR A 52 -2.54 -11.37 1.05
CA THR A 52 -1.10 -11.04 1.14
C THR A 52 -0.25 -12.11 0.48
N ALA A 53 -0.52 -13.39 0.70
CA ALA A 53 0.20 -14.49 0.07
C ALA A 53 0.08 -14.43 -1.46
N LEU A 54 -1.13 -14.17 -1.97
CA LEU A 54 -1.37 -14.00 -3.41
C LEU A 54 -0.58 -12.82 -3.99
N MET A 55 -0.60 -11.66 -3.32
CA MET A 55 0.17 -10.48 -3.75
C MET A 55 1.68 -10.77 -3.78
N LEU A 56 2.22 -11.35 -2.72
CA LEU A 56 3.64 -11.74 -2.66
C LEU A 56 3.99 -12.73 -3.77
N TYR A 57 3.12 -13.71 -4.02
CA TYR A 57 3.32 -14.69 -5.08
C TYR A 57 3.35 -14.04 -6.47
N LEU A 58 2.37 -13.21 -6.81
CA LEU A 58 2.30 -12.53 -8.11
C LEU A 58 3.52 -11.62 -8.35
N CYS A 59 4.01 -10.94 -7.30
CA CYS A 59 5.24 -10.17 -7.36
C CYS A 59 6.48 -11.07 -7.54
N ALA A 60 6.59 -12.14 -6.75
CA ALA A 60 7.72 -13.06 -6.81
C ALA A 60 7.84 -13.76 -8.18
N VAL A 61 6.71 -14.15 -8.79
CA VAL A 61 6.70 -14.71 -10.16
C VAL A 61 7.31 -13.74 -11.16
N GLN A 62 7.00 -12.45 -11.07
CA GLN A 62 7.55 -11.44 -11.97
C GLN A 62 9.05 -11.20 -11.73
N LEU A 63 9.48 -11.21 -10.47
CA LEU A 63 10.90 -11.08 -10.08
C LEU A 63 11.75 -12.26 -10.58
N VAL A 64 11.30 -13.50 -10.38
CA VAL A 64 12.03 -14.71 -10.82
C VAL A 64 12.18 -14.79 -12.35
N ASN A 65 11.18 -14.28 -13.07
CA ASN A 65 11.23 -14.23 -14.53
C ASN A 65 12.10 -13.09 -15.08
N TRP A 66 12.53 -12.13 -14.24
CA TRP A 66 13.29 -10.94 -14.63
C TRP A 66 12.64 -10.14 -15.78
N LYS A 67 11.34 -10.34 -16.00
CA LYS A 67 10.54 -9.71 -17.05
C LYS A 67 9.17 -9.40 -16.48
N ILE A 68 8.73 -8.15 -16.65
CA ILE A 68 7.40 -7.73 -16.21
C ILE A 68 6.38 -8.21 -17.22
N ASN A 69 5.51 -9.13 -16.79
CA ASN A 69 4.36 -9.55 -17.56
C ASN A 69 3.21 -8.56 -17.31
N LYS A 70 2.77 -7.86 -18.36
CA LYS A 70 1.74 -6.83 -18.27
C LYS A 70 0.42 -7.35 -17.69
N THR A 71 0.00 -8.56 -18.07
CA THR A 71 -1.25 -9.16 -17.57
C THR A 71 -1.18 -9.42 -16.07
N LEU A 72 -0.08 -9.99 -15.60
CA LEU A 72 0.14 -10.22 -14.16
C LEU A 72 0.25 -8.90 -13.40
N LEU A 73 0.93 -7.90 -13.96
CA LEU A 73 1.03 -6.57 -13.36
C LEU A 73 -0.35 -5.92 -13.20
N VAL A 74 -1.17 -5.93 -14.26
CA VAL A 74 -2.54 -5.39 -14.20
C VAL A 74 -3.37 -6.13 -13.16
N LEU A 75 -3.28 -7.47 -13.10
CA LEU A 75 -3.97 -8.27 -12.09
C LEU A 75 -3.53 -7.88 -10.67
N THR A 76 -2.23 -7.71 -10.42
CA THR A 76 -1.69 -7.26 -9.14
C THR A 76 -2.27 -5.89 -8.76
N TYR A 77 -2.31 -4.93 -9.69
CA TYR A 77 -2.87 -3.61 -9.43
C TYR A 77 -4.39 -3.63 -9.19
N VAL A 78 -5.15 -4.47 -9.90
CA VAL A 78 -6.60 -4.62 -9.67
C VAL A 78 -6.86 -5.11 -8.25
N ILE A 79 -6.15 -6.14 -7.79
CA ILE A 79 -6.31 -6.66 -6.43
C ILE A 79 -5.85 -5.61 -5.41
N TYR A 80 -4.70 -4.96 -5.65
CA TYR A 80 -4.20 -3.88 -4.80
C TYR A 80 -5.20 -2.74 -4.63
N PHE A 81 -5.79 -2.21 -5.72
CA PHE A 81 -6.78 -1.15 -5.63
C PHE A 81 -8.07 -1.61 -4.94
N GLY A 82 -8.49 -2.86 -5.14
CA GLY A 82 -9.61 -3.46 -4.41
C GLY A 82 -9.37 -3.48 -2.89
N ILE A 83 -8.17 -3.88 -2.46
CA ILE A 83 -7.76 -3.83 -1.05
C ILE A 83 -7.78 -2.39 -0.55
N MET A 84 -7.16 -1.45 -1.28
CA MET A 84 -7.09 -0.05 -0.88
C MET A 84 -8.48 0.57 -0.67
N ILE A 85 -9.45 0.27 -1.54
CA ILE A 85 -10.83 0.73 -1.36
C ILE A 85 -11.40 0.19 -0.05
N GLY A 86 -11.23 -1.11 0.23
CA GLY A 86 -11.68 -1.71 1.49
C GLY A 86 -11.00 -1.10 2.72
N LEU A 87 -9.70 -0.82 2.65
CA LEU A 87 -8.94 -0.21 3.75
C LEU A 87 -9.32 1.26 4.00
N LEU A 88 -9.55 2.02 2.93
CA LEU A 88 -9.84 3.45 3.03
C LEU A 88 -11.28 3.70 3.48
N PHE A 89 -12.24 2.95 2.96
CA PHE A 89 -13.67 3.19 3.19
C PHE A 89 -14.30 2.23 4.21
N GLY A 90 -13.59 1.19 4.65
CA GLY A 90 -14.02 0.27 5.70
C GLY A 90 -13.67 0.71 7.12
N LYS A 91 -13.16 1.94 7.31
CA LYS A 91 -12.74 2.46 8.61
C LYS A 91 -13.94 2.48 9.58
N ALA A 92 -13.71 1.94 10.77
CA ALA A 92 -14.69 1.78 11.85
C ALA A 92 -14.64 2.96 12.83
N SER A 93 -14.99 4.18 12.39
CA SER A 93 -14.93 5.32 13.31
C SER A 93 -16.29 5.76 13.83
N GLY A 94 -17.37 5.69 13.03
CA GLY A 94 -18.65 6.35 13.36
C GLY A 94 -18.49 7.85 13.72
N ALA A 95 -17.29 8.38 13.52
CA ALA A 95 -16.79 9.61 14.09
C ALA A 95 -16.24 10.41 12.92
N GLN A 96 -16.76 11.63 12.82
CA GLN A 96 -16.51 12.57 11.75
C GLN A 96 -15.82 13.79 12.34
N GLY A 97 -14.92 14.37 11.56
CA GLY A 97 -14.34 15.65 11.91
C GLY A 97 -13.26 16.07 10.93
N PHE A 98 -12.69 17.23 11.25
CA PHE A 98 -11.61 17.84 10.51
C PHE A 98 -10.41 17.95 11.45
N SER A 99 -9.30 17.32 11.07
CA SER A 99 -8.02 17.42 11.80
C SER A 99 -7.07 18.25 10.95
N THR A 100 -6.63 19.38 11.49
CA THR A 100 -5.63 20.26 10.86
C THR A 100 -4.21 20.01 11.36
N ASP A 101 -4.03 19.04 12.27
CA ASP A 101 -2.74 18.77 12.86
C ASP A 101 -1.88 17.89 11.94
N THR A 102 -1.28 18.53 10.94
CA THR A 102 -0.48 17.87 9.91
C THR A 102 0.70 17.06 10.48
N PHE A 103 1.26 17.47 11.63
CA PHE A 103 2.45 16.84 12.22
C PHE A 103 2.21 16.22 13.59
N GLY A 104 0.97 16.18 14.09
CA GLY A 104 0.62 15.53 15.36
C GLY A 104 0.96 14.04 15.42
N PHE A 105 1.12 13.39 14.27
CA PHE A 105 1.62 12.02 14.19
C PHE A 105 3.08 11.86 14.66
N VAL A 106 3.88 12.94 14.71
CA VAL A 106 5.32 12.86 15.03
C VAL A 106 5.53 12.46 16.49
N ASP A 107 4.83 13.10 17.43
CA ASP A 107 4.99 12.82 18.85
C ASP A 107 4.49 11.41 19.19
N THR A 108 3.36 11.01 18.60
CA THR A 108 2.83 9.64 18.74
C THR A 108 3.80 8.63 18.14
N PHE A 109 4.33 8.89 16.94
CA PHE A 109 5.35 8.06 16.31
C PHE A 109 6.61 7.92 17.19
N ILE A 110 7.17 9.00 17.72
CA ILE A 110 8.37 8.96 18.57
C ILE A 110 8.09 8.16 19.84
N SER A 111 6.94 8.38 20.48
CA SER A 111 6.52 7.65 21.69
C SER A 111 6.33 6.14 21.49
N GLY A 112 6.34 5.66 20.25
CA GLY A 112 6.16 4.25 19.91
C GLY A 112 4.71 3.85 19.68
N ASN A 113 3.77 4.70 20.10
CA ASN A 113 2.35 4.50 19.83
C ASN A 113 2.07 4.76 18.34
N LEU A 114 1.36 3.83 17.68
CA LEU A 114 0.91 3.98 16.28
C LEU A 114 2.00 3.97 15.19
N ARG A 115 3.27 3.64 15.47
CA ARG A 115 4.33 3.55 14.43
C ARG A 115 3.96 2.64 13.25
N VAL A 116 3.37 1.49 13.56
CA VAL A 116 2.88 0.50 12.58
C VAL A 116 1.82 1.12 11.65
N ILE A 117 1.03 2.05 12.17
CA ILE A 117 -0.04 2.73 11.44
C ILE A 117 0.55 3.79 10.52
N THR A 118 1.39 4.69 11.05
CA THR A 118 2.04 5.74 10.26
C THR A 118 2.86 5.16 9.11
N ILE A 119 3.66 4.13 9.38
CA ILE A 119 4.46 3.44 8.35
C ILE A 119 3.54 2.68 7.38
N GLY A 120 2.49 2.03 7.90
CA GLY A 120 1.50 1.32 7.09
C GLY A 120 0.85 2.23 6.06
N ASN A 121 0.43 3.43 6.45
CA ASN A 121 -0.17 4.42 5.55
C ASN A 121 0.82 4.83 4.45
N VAL A 122 2.05 5.21 4.81
CA VAL A 122 3.07 5.57 3.81
C VAL A 122 3.33 4.41 2.83
N LEU A 123 3.56 3.20 3.34
CA LEU A 123 3.86 2.03 2.51
C LEU A 123 2.71 1.61 1.61
N ALA A 124 1.46 1.73 2.07
CA ALA A 124 0.27 1.37 1.31
C ALA A 124 0.14 2.18 0.03
N PHE A 125 0.61 3.43 0.01
CA PHE A 125 0.51 4.33 -1.15
C PHE A 125 1.72 4.31 -2.09
N VAL A 126 2.83 3.66 -1.72
CA VAL A 126 4.02 3.51 -2.57
C VAL A 126 3.71 2.94 -3.97
N PRO A 127 2.89 1.88 -4.13
CA PRO A 127 2.63 1.31 -5.46
C PRO A 127 1.95 2.27 -6.44
N ILE A 128 1.19 3.27 -5.97
CA ILE A 128 0.58 4.28 -6.84
C ILE A 128 1.66 5.18 -7.45
N GLY A 129 2.71 5.52 -6.70
CA GLY A 129 3.85 6.30 -7.19
C GLY A 129 4.53 5.69 -8.43
N PHE A 130 4.55 4.35 -8.53
CA PHE A 130 5.12 3.67 -9.69
C PHE A 130 4.38 3.99 -10.99
N LEU A 131 3.07 4.23 -10.93
CA LEU A 131 2.24 4.59 -12.09
C LEU A 131 2.55 6.00 -12.60
N MET A 132 3.11 6.86 -11.76
CA MET A 132 3.40 8.27 -12.06
C MET A 132 4.76 8.48 -12.73
N LYS A 133 5.53 7.42 -13.02
CA LYS A 133 6.89 7.47 -13.58
C LYS A 133 7.07 8.47 -14.74
N LYS A 134 6.07 8.60 -15.61
CA LYS A 134 6.11 9.45 -16.82
C LYS A 134 5.91 10.94 -16.54
N LEU A 135 5.40 11.30 -15.36
CA LEU A 135 5.15 12.69 -14.99
C LEU A 135 6.45 13.40 -14.58
N SER A 136 6.48 14.72 -14.75
CA SER A 136 7.52 15.56 -14.14
C SER A 136 7.37 15.54 -12.61
N PRO A 137 8.44 15.80 -11.83
CA PRO A 137 8.37 15.74 -10.37
C PRO A 137 7.28 16.64 -9.77
N LEU A 138 7.13 17.86 -10.29
CA LEU A 138 6.08 18.78 -9.86
C LEU A 138 4.69 18.25 -10.22
N MET A 139 4.49 17.74 -11.44
CA MET A 139 3.19 17.19 -11.86
C MET A 139 2.82 15.94 -11.05
N ALA A 140 3.81 15.11 -10.71
CA ALA A 140 3.61 13.95 -9.84
C ALA A 140 3.17 14.39 -8.44
N LEU A 141 3.84 15.38 -7.84
CA LEU A 141 3.48 15.92 -6.53
C LEU A 141 2.07 16.52 -6.51
N PHE A 142 1.73 17.37 -7.49
CA PHE A 142 0.39 17.96 -7.59
C PHE A 142 -0.69 16.90 -7.79
N SER A 143 -0.45 15.94 -8.68
CA SER A 143 -1.40 14.86 -8.94
C SER A 143 -1.60 13.96 -7.70
N ALA A 144 -0.53 13.70 -6.93
CA ALA A 144 -0.60 12.97 -5.68
C ALA A 144 -1.43 13.74 -4.64
N GLY A 145 -1.15 15.04 -4.48
CA GLY A 145 -1.90 15.91 -3.58
C GLY A 145 -3.38 15.97 -3.90
N ILE A 146 -3.75 16.19 -5.17
CA ILE A 146 -5.15 16.22 -5.62
C ILE A 146 -5.83 14.88 -5.35
N MET A 147 -5.17 13.76 -5.70
CA MET A 147 -5.76 12.43 -5.51
C MET A 147 -6.04 12.14 -4.04
N ILE A 148 -5.09 12.42 -3.14
CA ILE A 148 -5.27 12.19 -1.70
C ILE A 148 -6.31 13.15 -1.11
N PHE A 149 -6.33 14.41 -1.55
CA PHE A 149 -7.36 15.36 -1.13
C PHE A 149 -8.77 14.89 -1.51
N ILE A 150 -8.93 14.29 -2.69
CA ILE A 150 -10.20 13.68 -3.11
C ILE A 150 -10.54 12.48 -2.22
N VAL A 151 -9.57 11.61 -1.91
CA VAL A 151 -9.81 10.45 -1.03
C VAL A 151 -10.29 10.86 0.35
N GLU A 152 -9.58 11.79 1.01
CA GLU A 152 -9.95 12.30 2.33
C GLU A 152 -11.30 13.05 2.28
N GLY A 153 -11.54 13.82 1.21
CA GLY A 153 -12.83 14.48 0.97
C GLY A 153 -13.99 13.48 0.79
N LEU A 154 -13.74 12.36 0.10
CA LEU A 154 -14.73 11.29 -0.03
C LEU A 154 -14.97 10.58 1.30
N GLN A 155 -13.93 10.32 2.08
CA GLN A 155 -14.08 9.71 3.41
C GLN A 155 -14.91 10.59 4.35
N TYR A 156 -14.69 11.90 4.30
CA TYR A 156 -15.46 12.89 5.05
C TYR A 156 -16.93 12.97 4.61
N THR A 157 -17.19 13.02 3.30
CA THR A 157 -18.57 13.12 2.77
C THR A 157 -19.37 11.83 2.94
N LEU A 158 -18.72 10.66 2.89
CA LEU A 158 -19.33 9.35 3.11
C LEU A 158 -19.45 9.00 4.59
N HIS A 159 -19.03 9.87 5.51
CA HIS A 159 -19.07 9.66 6.96
C HIS A 159 -18.32 8.40 7.43
N VAL A 160 -17.28 8.01 6.69
CA VAL A 160 -16.45 6.83 7.02
C VAL A 160 -15.11 7.22 7.65
N GLY A 161 -14.83 8.51 7.84
CA GLY A 161 -13.59 8.96 8.47
C GLY A 161 -13.47 10.47 8.66
N TYR A 162 -12.32 10.87 9.17
CA TYR A 162 -11.90 12.25 9.32
C TYR A 162 -11.27 12.75 8.02
N PHE A 163 -11.41 14.05 7.76
CA PHE A 163 -10.50 14.72 6.84
C PHE A 163 -9.28 15.13 7.65
N ASP A 164 -8.14 14.45 7.47
CA ASP A 164 -6.93 14.68 8.27
C ASP A 164 -5.75 15.14 7.41
N THR A 165 -5.25 16.35 7.67
CA THR A 165 -4.11 16.90 6.92
C THR A 165 -2.81 16.13 7.15
N GLY A 166 -2.68 15.42 8.28
CA GLY A 166 -1.57 14.52 8.56
C GLY A 166 -1.62 13.27 7.69
N ASP A 167 -2.80 12.65 7.52
CA ASP A 167 -2.98 11.54 6.59
C ASP A 167 -2.74 11.99 5.14
N VAL A 168 -3.15 13.22 4.77
CA VAL A 168 -2.80 13.82 3.47
C VAL A 168 -1.28 13.82 3.27
N PHE A 169 -0.54 14.35 4.24
CA PHE A 169 0.92 14.44 4.16
C PHE A 169 1.59 13.07 4.05
N LEU A 170 1.19 12.10 4.88
CA LEU A 170 1.77 10.76 4.91
C LEU A 170 1.49 9.99 3.61
N ASN A 171 0.25 10.05 3.13
CA ASN A 171 -0.16 9.34 1.92
C ASN A 171 0.52 9.93 0.67
N VAL A 172 0.60 11.26 0.56
CA VAL A 172 1.36 11.94 -0.51
C VAL A 172 2.84 11.56 -0.44
N SER A 173 3.43 11.53 0.76
CA SER A 173 4.81 11.10 0.96
C SER A 173 5.04 9.67 0.47
N GLY A 174 4.12 8.74 0.77
CA GLY A 174 4.15 7.37 0.26
C GLY A 174 4.17 7.30 -1.27
N ILE A 175 3.28 8.04 -1.93
CA ILE A 175 3.24 8.12 -3.41
C ILE A 175 4.57 8.65 -3.95
N MET A 176 5.11 9.72 -3.36
CA MET A 176 6.35 10.33 -3.84
C MET A 176 7.56 9.42 -3.62
N ILE A 177 7.62 8.65 -2.54
CA ILE A 177 8.63 7.60 -2.33
C ILE A 177 8.56 6.58 -3.47
N GLY A 178 7.37 6.09 -3.81
CA GLY A 178 7.19 5.18 -4.94
C GLY A 178 7.64 5.79 -6.28
N TYR A 179 7.26 7.03 -6.54
CA TYR A 179 7.66 7.77 -7.74
C TYR A 179 9.19 7.88 -7.86
N VAL A 180 9.89 8.22 -6.78
CA VAL A 180 11.35 8.32 -6.78
C VAL A 180 12.00 6.96 -7.03
N ILE A 181 11.53 5.91 -6.33
CA ILE A 181 12.02 4.54 -6.51
C ILE A 181 11.96 4.14 -7.99
N ILE A 182 10.80 4.24 -8.63
CA ILE A 182 10.65 3.78 -10.02
C ILE A 182 11.51 4.58 -11.01
N ARG A 183 11.71 5.87 -10.75
CA ARG A 183 12.55 6.75 -11.59
C ARG A 183 14.01 6.36 -11.51
N ILE A 184 14.53 6.10 -10.30
CA ILE A 184 15.91 5.65 -10.09
C ILE A 184 16.15 4.34 -10.86
N PHE A 185 15.32 3.31 -10.62
CA PHE A 185 15.46 2.01 -11.30
C PHE A 185 15.37 2.12 -12.83
N SER A 186 14.52 3.01 -13.33
CA SER A 186 14.35 3.20 -14.77
C SER A 186 15.50 3.95 -15.43
N SER A 187 16.10 4.92 -14.73
CA SER A 187 17.27 5.66 -15.20
C SER A 187 18.51 4.76 -15.25
N SER A 188 18.71 3.94 -14.21
CA SER A 188 19.80 2.96 -14.15
C SER A 188 19.72 1.93 -15.29
N HIS A 189 18.53 1.49 -15.71
CA HIS A 189 18.39 0.56 -16.82
C HIS A 189 18.77 1.18 -18.18
N LYS A 190 18.50 2.48 -18.38
CA LYS A 190 18.83 3.18 -19.62
C LYS A 190 20.35 3.33 -19.80
N HIS A 191 21.06 3.68 -18.73
CA HIS A 191 22.53 3.78 -18.74
C HIS A 191 23.23 2.44 -19.03
N ILE A 192 22.69 1.31 -18.58
CA ILE A 192 23.28 -0.02 -18.85
C ILE A 192 23.12 -0.43 -20.32
N ILE A 193 22.06 0.02 -21.00
CA ILE A 193 21.82 -0.29 -22.42
C ILE A 193 22.65 0.63 -23.33
N GLU A 194 22.83 1.90 -22.98
CA GLU A 194 23.63 2.86 -23.78
C GLU A 194 25.14 2.59 -23.73
N GLN A 195 25.62 1.74 -22.82
CA GLN A 195 27.04 1.32 -22.73
C GLN A 195 27.33 -0.07 -23.31
N LYS A 196 26.35 -0.71 -23.98
CA LYS A 196 26.51 -1.97 -24.71
C LYS A 196 26.40 -1.74 -26.21
#